data_AF-A0A2V6S5L3-F1
#
_entry.id   AF-A0A2V6S5L3-F1
#
_cell.length_a   1.000
_cell.length_b   1.000
_cell.length_c   1.000
_cell.angle_alpha   90.00
_cell.angle_beta   90.00
_cell.angle_gamma   90.00
#
_symmetry.space_group_name_H-M   'P 1'
#
loop_
_entity.id
_entity.type
_entity.pdbx_description
1 polymer ?
#
loop_
_entity_poly.entity_id
_entity_poly.type
_entity_poly.pdbx_seq_one_letter_code
_entity_poly.pdbx_strand_id
1 'polypeptide(L)'
;MGRRGAHLTIMLLLVLGVVAAGCAKRPATTSVAAPPPSAPAPAAPPATPAPAPSTPAPAAPVPSTPSTPAPAPAATTARPAPAEFASIPELKDIHFDFDKYDIRPDAARTLDANAAWLKSNGNQLLLIEGHCDERGTNEYNLALGERRAKSAMNYLVSQGVQASRITIISYGEERPLCTEHTETCWAQNRRDHFLVKPR
;
A
#
# COMPACT_ATOMS: atom_id res chain seq x y z
N MET A 1 -4.04 -70.74 9.72
CA MET A 1 -4.04 -71.23 11.11
C MET A 1 -2.60 -71.22 11.63
N GLY A 2 -2.19 -70.20 12.38
CA GLY A 2 -0.81 -70.06 12.85
C GLY A 2 -0.78 -69.40 14.22
N ARG A 3 -0.79 -70.23 15.26
CA ARG A 3 -0.60 -69.84 16.66
C ARG A 3 0.89 -69.61 16.92
N ARG A 4 1.26 -68.45 17.45
CA ARG A 4 2.47 -68.27 18.26
C ARG A 4 2.09 -67.47 19.50
N GLY A 5 2.03 -68.18 20.65
CA GLY A 5 2.36 -67.59 21.94
C GLY A 5 3.84 -67.15 21.95
N ALA A 6 4.35 -66.50 22.97
CA ALA A 6 3.99 -66.57 24.37
C ALA A 6 4.79 -65.49 25.16
N HIS A 7 4.43 -65.31 26.44
CA HIS A 7 5.22 -64.64 27.51
C HIS A 7 5.17 -63.10 27.48
N LEU A 8 4.28 -62.38 28.18
CA LEU A 8 3.90 -62.43 29.60
C LEU A 8 5.11 -62.41 30.55
N THR A 9 5.13 -61.43 31.46
CA THR A 9 6.13 -61.09 32.52
C THR A 9 7.30 -60.22 31.98
N ILE A 10 7.69 -59.04 32.50
CA ILE A 10 8.09 -58.71 33.89
C ILE A 10 8.18 -57.15 34.07
N MET A 11 7.62 -56.66 35.19
CA MET A 11 7.99 -55.49 36.03
C MET A 11 7.95 -54.03 35.52
N LEU A 12 6.85 -53.38 35.93
CA LEU A 12 6.81 -52.09 36.63
C LEU A 12 8.02 -51.82 37.55
N LEU A 13 8.66 -50.64 37.48
CA LEU A 13 9.06 -49.81 38.64
C LEU A 13 9.73 -48.46 38.24
N LEU A 14 9.07 -47.39 38.67
CA LEU A 14 9.52 -46.02 39.00
C LEU A 14 11.03 -45.76 39.19
N VAL A 15 11.55 -44.68 38.60
CA VAL A 15 12.39 -43.69 39.31
C VAL A 15 12.09 -42.26 38.85
N LEU A 16 11.90 -41.41 39.85
CA LEU A 16 11.53 -40.00 39.88
C LEU A 16 12.80 -39.13 40.09
N GLY A 17 12.83 -37.90 39.55
CA GLY A 17 13.78 -36.82 39.91
C GLY A 17 14.96 -36.69 38.93
N VAL A 18 15.32 -35.51 38.43
CA VAL A 18 15.72 -34.33 39.20
C VAL A 18 15.35 -33.02 38.47
N VAL A 19 14.74 -32.13 39.24
CA VAL A 19 14.50 -30.72 38.96
C VAL A 19 15.82 -29.95 39.06
N ALA A 20 16.21 -29.21 38.02
CA ALA A 20 17.23 -28.17 38.12
C ALA A 20 16.57 -26.81 37.92
N ALA A 21 16.57 -26.04 39.01
CA ALA A 21 16.06 -24.68 39.14
C ALA A 21 16.89 -23.66 38.34
N GLY A 22 16.23 -22.77 37.62
CA GLY A 22 16.82 -21.55 37.04
C GLY A 22 16.12 -20.32 37.59
N CYS A 23 16.64 -19.74 38.66
CA CYS A 23 16.17 -18.49 39.24
C CYS A 23 17.17 -17.34 39.07
N ALA A 24 16.60 -16.18 38.72
CA ALA A 24 16.96 -14.84 39.17
C ALA A 24 18.28 -14.17 38.70
N LYS A 25 18.13 -13.33 37.68
CA LYS A 25 18.14 -11.85 37.76
C LYS A 25 19.24 -11.21 38.62
N ARG A 26 20.01 -10.30 37.98
CA ARG A 26 20.25 -8.94 38.50
C ARG A 26 20.76 -7.98 37.40
N PRO A 27 20.61 -6.66 37.62
CA PRO A 27 20.39 -5.65 36.61
C PRO A 27 21.70 -5.03 36.12
N ALA A 28 21.70 -4.55 34.87
CA ALA A 28 22.69 -3.60 34.41
C ALA A 28 22.36 -2.24 35.04
N THR A 29 23.15 -1.91 36.05
CA THR A 29 23.23 -0.60 36.70
C THR A 29 23.57 0.49 35.69
N THR A 30 22.71 1.50 35.67
CA THR A 30 22.97 2.94 35.55
C THR A 30 24.37 3.35 35.08
N SER A 31 24.43 4.00 33.92
CA SER A 31 25.35 5.12 33.69
C SER A 31 24.56 6.27 33.08
N VAL A 32 24.04 7.12 33.98
CA VAL A 32 23.63 8.48 33.64
C VAL A 32 24.92 9.26 33.50
N ALA A 33 25.35 9.49 32.27
CA ALA A 33 26.36 10.50 31.98
C ALA A 33 25.68 11.88 32.05
N ALA A 34 26.05 12.65 33.06
CA ALA A 34 25.76 14.09 33.12
C ALA A 34 26.36 14.79 31.88
N PRO A 35 25.71 15.83 31.34
CA PRO A 35 26.31 16.64 30.28
C PRO A 35 27.50 17.45 30.83
N PRO A 36 28.61 17.57 30.07
CA PRO A 36 29.72 18.45 30.44
C PRO A 36 29.30 19.93 30.40
N PRO A 37 29.96 20.81 31.18
CA PRO A 37 29.63 22.23 31.28
C PRO A 37 29.92 22.99 29.98
N SER A 38 29.04 23.95 29.70
CA SER A 38 29.13 24.94 28.63
C SER A 38 30.52 25.59 28.55
N ALA A 39 31.22 25.40 27.43
CA ALA A 39 32.35 26.23 27.03
C ALA A 39 31.85 27.43 26.19
N PRO A 40 32.49 28.61 26.31
CA PRO A 40 32.00 29.86 25.76
C PRO A 40 32.16 29.97 24.24
N ALA A 41 31.22 30.67 23.62
CA ALA A 41 31.17 30.97 22.20
C ALA A 41 32.43 31.74 21.72
N PRO A 42 33.03 31.37 20.57
CA PRO A 42 34.01 32.23 19.92
C PRO A 42 33.30 33.39 19.20
N ALA A 43 33.69 34.62 19.54
CA ALA A 43 33.28 35.84 18.87
C ALA A 43 33.77 35.85 17.41
N ALA A 44 32.84 36.02 16.47
CA ALA A 44 33.16 36.24 15.06
C ALA A 44 33.31 37.75 14.77
N PRO A 45 34.31 38.16 13.96
CA PRO A 45 34.66 39.55 13.63
C PRO A 45 33.68 40.23 12.62
N PRO A 46 33.80 41.56 12.38
CA PRO A 46 32.67 42.45 12.11
C PRO A 46 32.14 42.44 10.67
N ALA A 47 30.89 42.89 10.58
CA ALA A 47 30.09 43.03 9.38
C ALA A 47 30.72 43.95 8.32
N THR A 48 30.87 43.41 7.12
CA THR A 48 31.09 44.17 5.88
C THR A 48 29.72 44.60 5.32
N PRO A 49 29.52 45.86 4.89
CA PRO A 49 28.24 46.30 4.32
C PRO A 49 28.03 45.70 2.92
N ALA A 50 26.93 44.98 2.72
CA ALA A 50 26.48 44.55 1.41
C ALA A 50 25.77 45.71 0.67
N PRO A 51 25.99 45.87 -0.65
CA PRO A 51 25.43 46.95 -1.46
C PRO A 51 23.95 46.73 -1.79
N ALA A 52 23.19 47.82 -1.88
CA ALA A 52 21.83 47.84 -2.43
C ALA A 52 21.82 47.34 -3.88
N PRO A 53 20.76 46.64 -4.32
CA PRO A 53 20.06 47.18 -5.48
C PRO A 53 18.53 46.90 -5.57
N SER A 54 17.88 47.85 -6.24
CA SER A 54 16.79 47.68 -7.22
C SER A 54 15.35 47.42 -6.75
N THR A 55 14.62 48.53 -6.72
CA THR A 55 13.26 48.77 -7.23
C THR A 55 12.60 47.61 -8.01
N PRO A 56 11.35 47.23 -7.70
CA PRO A 56 10.58 46.33 -8.55
C PRO A 56 10.12 47.06 -9.83
N ALA A 57 10.50 46.52 -10.99
CA ALA A 57 9.93 46.93 -12.27
C ALA A 57 8.47 46.42 -12.41
N PRO A 58 7.56 47.19 -13.05
CA PRO A 58 6.17 46.76 -13.26
C PRO A 58 6.07 45.55 -14.20
N ALA A 59 5.26 44.56 -13.82
CA ALA A 59 4.95 43.40 -14.64
C ALA A 59 4.29 43.83 -15.96
N ALA A 60 4.93 43.50 -17.08
CA ALA A 60 4.29 43.51 -18.39
C ALA A 60 3.26 42.37 -18.48
N PRO A 61 2.09 42.59 -19.11
CA PRO A 61 1.09 41.54 -19.28
C PRO A 61 1.55 40.58 -20.38
N VAL A 62 1.71 39.29 -20.04
CA VAL A 62 1.85 38.24 -21.04
C VAL A 62 0.46 37.96 -21.66
N PRO A 63 0.30 37.94 -22.99
CA PRO A 63 -0.97 37.60 -23.61
C PRO A 63 -1.23 36.10 -23.47
N SER A 64 -2.25 35.73 -22.70
CA SER A 64 -2.76 34.36 -22.66
C SER A 64 -3.49 34.05 -23.97
N THR A 65 -2.83 33.38 -24.90
CA THR A 65 -3.52 32.71 -26.01
C THR A 65 -4.28 31.50 -25.47
N PRO A 66 -5.60 31.38 -25.69
CA PRO A 66 -6.34 30.19 -25.32
C PRO A 66 -6.02 29.07 -26.33
N SER A 67 -5.20 28.11 -25.93
CA SER A 67 -5.09 26.85 -26.65
C SER A 67 -6.34 26.01 -26.36
N THR A 68 -7.34 26.12 -27.23
CA THR A 68 -8.44 25.16 -27.32
C THR A 68 -7.85 23.75 -27.54
N PRO A 69 -8.02 22.79 -26.62
CA PRO A 69 -7.63 21.41 -26.89
C PRO A 69 -8.57 20.84 -27.95
N ALA A 70 -8.01 20.35 -29.04
CA ALA A 70 -8.73 19.55 -30.03
C ALA A 70 -9.43 18.36 -29.34
N PRO A 71 -10.64 17.97 -29.75
CA PRO A 71 -11.33 16.85 -29.14
C PRO A 71 -10.55 15.56 -29.44
N ALA A 72 -10.06 14.92 -28.38
CA ALA A 72 -9.50 13.57 -28.48
C ALA A 72 -10.58 12.65 -29.09
N PRO A 73 -10.22 11.74 -30.02
CA PRO A 73 -11.17 10.84 -30.64
C PRO A 73 -11.82 9.98 -29.55
N ALA A 74 -13.15 10.03 -29.47
CA ALA A 74 -13.94 9.17 -28.63
C ALA A 74 -13.71 7.71 -29.06
N ALA A 75 -12.78 7.02 -28.40
CA ALA A 75 -12.70 5.58 -28.47
C ALA A 75 -14.01 5.04 -27.90
N THR A 76 -14.85 4.48 -28.77
CA THR A 76 -15.98 3.64 -28.37
C THR A 76 -15.44 2.32 -27.81
N THR A 77 -14.75 2.38 -26.68
CA THR A 77 -14.59 1.24 -25.80
C THR A 77 -15.88 1.14 -25.00
N ALA A 78 -16.65 0.07 -25.22
CA ALA A 78 -17.77 -0.27 -24.37
C ALA A 78 -17.33 -0.16 -22.91
N ARG A 79 -18.06 0.62 -22.10
CA ARG A 79 -17.80 0.76 -20.67
C ARG A 79 -17.72 -0.65 -20.07
N PRO A 80 -16.68 -0.98 -19.27
CA PRO A 80 -16.63 -2.27 -18.58
C PRO A 80 -17.94 -2.49 -17.84
N ALA A 81 -18.59 -3.65 -18.06
CA ALA A 81 -19.74 -4.10 -17.30
C ALA A 81 -19.23 -4.80 -16.04
N PRO A 82 -19.21 -4.14 -14.86
CA PRO A 82 -18.51 -4.68 -13.68
C PRO A 82 -19.15 -5.98 -13.18
N ALA A 83 -20.45 -6.18 -13.42
CA ALA A 83 -21.20 -7.37 -13.05
C ALA A 83 -20.73 -8.66 -13.75
N GLU A 84 -19.94 -8.56 -14.82
CA GLU A 84 -19.35 -9.73 -15.50
C GLU A 84 -18.03 -10.18 -14.86
N PHE A 85 -17.46 -9.38 -13.96
CA PHE A 85 -16.22 -9.69 -13.27
C PHE A 85 -16.50 -10.28 -11.89
N ALA A 86 -15.65 -11.22 -11.46
CA ALA A 86 -15.76 -11.89 -10.18
C ALA A 86 -14.46 -11.76 -9.37
N SER A 87 -14.60 -11.59 -8.06
CA SER A 87 -13.49 -11.70 -7.12
C SER A 87 -13.10 -13.18 -6.99
N ILE A 88 -11.79 -13.44 -6.94
CA ILE A 88 -11.23 -14.79 -6.78
C ILE A 88 -10.23 -14.81 -5.63
N PRO A 89 -10.01 -15.95 -4.95
CA PRO A 89 -9.14 -16.00 -3.80
C PRO A 89 -7.66 -15.73 -4.12
N GLU A 90 -7.22 -15.92 -5.37
CA GLU A 90 -5.83 -15.73 -5.79
C GLU A 90 -5.43 -14.27 -5.96
N LEU A 91 -6.39 -13.39 -6.25
CA LEU A 91 -6.15 -11.95 -6.35
C LEU A 91 -6.51 -11.29 -5.04
N LYS A 92 -5.53 -10.58 -4.46
CA LYS A 92 -5.70 -9.88 -3.19
C LYS A 92 -5.73 -8.38 -3.40
N ASP A 93 -6.55 -7.73 -2.59
CA ASP A 93 -6.65 -6.27 -2.52
C ASP A 93 -5.35 -5.67 -1.98
N ILE A 94 -5.06 -4.45 -2.42
CA ILE A 94 -3.99 -3.63 -1.88
C ILE A 94 -4.58 -2.40 -1.20
N HIS A 95 -3.83 -1.84 -0.26
CA HIS A 95 -4.28 -0.71 0.53
C HIS A 95 -3.33 0.47 0.38
N PHE A 96 -3.88 1.66 0.60
CA PHE A 96 -3.17 2.93 0.47
C PHE A 96 -3.19 3.71 1.78
N ASP A 97 -2.16 4.52 1.95
CA ASP A 97 -2.14 5.51 3.03
C ASP A 97 -3.13 6.64 2.75
N PHE A 98 -3.41 7.42 3.79
CA PHE A 98 -4.31 8.58 3.68
C PHE A 98 -3.81 9.56 2.62
N ASP A 99 -4.73 10.02 1.77
CA ASP A 99 -4.49 10.97 0.68
C ASP A 99 -3.39 10.58 -0.33
N LYS A 100 -3.11 9.27 -0.42
CA LYS A 100 -2.01 8.72 -1.21
C LYS A 100 -2.47 7.72 -2.25
N TYR A 101 -1.68 7.63 -3.32
CA TYR A 101 -1.83 6.66 -4.41
C TYR A 101 -0.49 5.98 -4.77
N ASP A 102 0.55 6.22 -3.97
CA ASP A 102 1.82 5.51 -4.09
C ASP A 102 1.67 4.05 -3.63
N ILE A 103 2.33 3.14 -4.36
CA ILE A 103 2.33 1.71 -4.02
C ILE A 103 3.28 1.49 -2.85
N ARG A 104 2.70 1.12 -1.71
CA ARG A 104 3.46 0.75 -0.51
C ARG A 104 4.27 -0.53 -0.71
N PRO A 105 5.35 -0.77 0.06
CA PRO A 105 6.14 -2.00 -0.05
C PRO A 105 5.36 -3.29 0.18
N ASP A 106 4.36 -3.28 1.07
CA ASP A 106 3.48 -4.44 1.28
C ASP A 106 2.51 -4.65 0.12
N ALA A 107 1.93 -3.56 -0.41
CA ALA A 107 1.11 -3.60 -1.62
C ALA A 107 1.90 -4.11 -2.83
N ALA A 108 3.17 -3.70 -2.99
CA ALA A 108 4.05 -4.18 -4.06
C ALA A 108 4.20 -5.70 -4.04
N ARG A 109 4.46 -6.29 -2.85
CA ARG A 109 4.54 -7.76 -2.70
C ARG A 109 3.25 -8.47 -3.09
N THR A 110 2.09 -7.89 -2.75
CA THR A 110 0.79 -8.42 -3.16
C THR A 110 0.61 -8.31 -4.68
N LEU A 111 0.97 -7.18 -5.28
CA LEU A 111 0.90 -6.99 -6.73
C LEU A 111 1.84 -7.92 -7.49
N ASP A 112 3.00 -8.27 -6.93
CA ASP A 112 3.90 -9.26 -7.53
C ASP A 112 3.22 -10.64 -7.62
N ALA A 113 2.52 -11.06 -6.55
CA ALA A 113 1.76 -12.30 -6.52
C ALA A 113 0.58 -12.26 -7.51
N ASN A 114 -0.18 -11.16 -7.52
CA ASN A 114 -1.27 -10.95 -8.47
C ASN A 114 -0.75 -10.99 -9.93
N ALA A 115 0.39 -10.34 -10.22
CA ALA A 115 1.02 -10.33 -11.53
C ALA A 115 1.48 -11.73 -11.95
N ALA A 116 2.06 -12.51 -11.04
CA ALA A 116 2.43 -13.89 -11.31
C ALA A 116 1.21 -14.74 -11.71
N TRP A 117 0.10 -14.61 -10.98
CA TRP A 117 -1.15 -15.30 -11.32
C TRP A 117 -1.71 -14.85 -12.68
N LEU A 118 -1.74 -13.55 -12.95
CA LEU A 118 -2.25 -12.99 -14.22
C LEU A 118 -1.41 -13.41 -15.43
N LYS A 119 -0.11 -13.61 -15.24
CA LYS A 119 0.80 -14.13 -16.29
C LYS A 119 0.53 -15.60 -16.59
N SER A 120 0.28 -16.41 -15.56
CA SER A 120 -0.08 -17.82 -15.72
C SER A 120 -1.50 -18.02 -16.29
N ASN A 121 -2.38 -17.02 -16.15
CA ASN A 121 -3.77 -17.07 -16.60
C ASN A 121 -4.01 -16.04 -17.73
N GLY A 122 -3.33 -16.22 -18.86
CA GLY A 122 -3.34 -15.28 -19.99
C GLY A 122 -4.71 -15.03 -20.64
N ASN A 123 -5.68 -15.92 -20.42
CA ASN A 123 -7.04 -15.83 -20.91
C ASN A 123 -7.98 -14.99 -20.01
N GLN A 124 -7.49 -14.46 -18.88
CA GLN A 124 -8.29 -13.64 -17.97
C GLN A 124 -8.14 -12.16 -18.28
N LEU A 125 -9.24 -11.43 -18.27
CA LEU A 125 -9.30 -9.96 -18.25
C LEU A 125 -9.38 -9.50 -16.79
N LEU A 126 -8.71 -8.41 -16.47
CA LEU A 126 -8.65 -7.83 -15.12
C LEU A 126 -9.45 -6.52 -15.08
N LEU A 127 -10.28 -6.38 -14.06
CA LEU A 127 -10.86 -5.12 -13.62
C LEU A 127 -10.23 -4.72 -12.29
N ILE A 128 -9.73 -3.49 -12.21
CA ILE A 128 -9.25 -2.87 -10.97
C ILE A 128 -10.25 -1.80 -10.57
N GLU A 129 -10.83 -1.93 -9.39
CA GLU A 129 -11.71 -0.94 -8.80
C GLU A 129 -10.96 -0.13 -7.75
N GLY A 130 -10.85 1.19 -7.92
CA GLY A 130 -10.22 2.09 -6.97
C GLY A 130 -11.20 2.73 -6.00
N HIS A 131 -10.94 2.56 -4.71
CA HIS A 131 -11.78 3.00 -3.59
C HIS A 131 -11.05 3.96 -2.64
N CYS A 132 -11.83 4.79 -1.96
CA CYS A 132 -11.40 5.79 -0.98
C CYS A 132 -12.19 5.66 0.32
N ASP A 133 -11.66 6.27 1.39
CA ASP A 133 -12.47 6.51 2.58
C ASP A 133 -13.37 7.75 2.37
N GLU A 134 -14.31 7.95 3.29
CA GLU A 134 -15.38 8.96 3.18
C GLU A 134 -14.92 10.41 3.36
N ARG A 135 -13.62 10.64 3.62
CA ARG A 135 -13.12 11.98 3.89
C ARG A 135 -12.78 12.65 2.57
N GLY A 136 -13.40 13.80 2.31
CA GLY A 136 -13.19 14.58 1.09
C GLY A 136 -14.52 14.86 0.39
N THR A 137 -14.46 15.40 -0.83
CA THR A 137 -15.64 15.44 -1.70
C THR A 137 -15.69 14.18 -2.54
N ASN A 138 -16.90 13.80 -2.98
CA ASN A 138 -17.07 12.65 -3.86
C ASN A 138 -16.22 12.78 -5.14
N GLU A 139 -16.18 13.96 -5.77
CA GLU A 139 -15.42 14.20 -7.00
C GLU A 139 -13.91 14.07 -6.77
N TYR A 140 -13.42 14.54 -5.62
CA TYR A 140 -12.04 14.37 -5.22
C TYR A 140 -11.72 12.88 -5.03
N ASN A 141 -12.58 12.16 -4.33
CA ASN A 141 -12.40 10.74 -4.06
C ASN A 141 -12.51 9.87 -5.32
N LEU A 142 -13.35 10.24 -6.28
CA LEU A 142 -13.41 9.60 -7.60
C LEU A 142 -12.08 9.78 -8.36
N ALA A 143 -11.52 11.00 -8.37
CA ALA A 143 -10.22 11.26 -9.01
C ALA A 143 -9.05 10.59 -8.26
N LEU A 144 -9.11 10.49 -6.94
CA LEU A 144 -8.10 9.79 -6.13
C LEU A 144 -8.16 8.27 -6.35
N GLY A 145 -9.35 7.68 -6.36
CA GLY A 145 -9.52 6.25 -6.63
C GLY A 145 -9.10 5.88 -8.06
N GLU A 146 -9.32 6.75 -9.06
CA GLU A 146 -8.80 6.52 -10.41
C GLU A 146 -7.27 6.52 -10.44
N ARG A 147 -6.62 7.45 -9.72
CA ARG A 147 -5.17 7.51 -9.59
C ARG A 147 -4.60 6.25 -8.92
N ARG A 148 -5.26 5.73 -7.90
CA ARG A 148 -4.90 4.46 -7.22
C ARG A 148 -4.94 3.27 -8.18
N ALA A 149 -6.09 3.06 -8.83
CA ALA A 149 -6.26 1.97 -9.79
C ALA A 149 -5.26 2.07 -10.95
N LYS A 150 -4.94 3.29 -11.41
CA LYS A 150 -3.91 3.54 -12.43
C LYS A 150 -2.50 3.22 -11.93
N SER A 151 -2.16 3.54 -10.67
CA SER A 151 -0.88 3.14 -10.06
C SER A 151 -0.74 1.62 -10.04
N ALA A 152 -1.78 0.89 -9.60
CA ALA A 152 -1.78 -0.58 -9.59
C ALA A 152 -1.66 -1.16 -11.01
N MET A 153 -2.42 -0.62 -11.97
CA MET A 153 -2.30 -1.01 -13.39
C MET A 153 -0.87 -0.83 -13.90
N ASN A 154 -0.27 0.35 -13.70
CA ASN A 154 1.09 0.64 -14.15
C ASN A 154 2.11 -0.32 -13.53
N TYR A 155 1.95 -0.63 -12.25
CA TYR A 155 2.79 -1.61 -11.57
C TYR A 155 2.65 -2.99 -12.21
N LEU A 156 1.43 -3.50 -12.40
CA LEU A 156 1.19 -4.81 -13.03
C LEU A 156 1.74 -4.88 -14.47
N VAL A 157 1.61 -3.78 -15.23
CA VAL A 157 2.21 -3.66 -16.57
C VAL A 157 3.72 -3.74 -16.51
N SER A 158 4.36 -3.06 -15.55
CA SER A 158 5.81 -3.15 -15.33
C SER A 158 6.28 -4.57 -14.97
N GLN A 159 5.40 -5.38 -14.36
CA GLN A 159 5.63 -6.79 -14.05
C GLN A 159 5.34 -7.75 -15.22
N GLY A 160 4.98 -7.21 -16.40
CA GLY A 160 4.77 -7.96 -17.64
C GLY A 160 3.31 -8.36 -17.93
N VAL A 161 2.33 -7.84 -17.20
CA VAL A 161 0.91 -8.02 -17.56
C VAL A 161 0.56 -7.10 -18.74
N GLN A 162 -0.09 -7.63 -19.78
CA GLN A 162 -0.45 -6.82 -20.94
C GLN A 162 -1.51 -5.77 -20.58
N ALA A 163 -1.24 -4.49 -20.86
CA ALA A 163 -2.15 -3.39 -20.54
C ALA A 163 -3.54 -3.55 -21.18
N SER A 164 -3.62 -4.15 -22.37
CA SER A 164 -4.88 -4.42 -23.08
C SER A 164 -5.82 -5.40 -22.35
N ARG A 165 -5.32 -6.11 -21.32
CA ARG A 165 -6.12 -7.01 -20.48
C ARG A 165 -6.67 -6.33 -19.23
N ILE A 166 -6.22 -5.11 -18.92
CA ILE A 166 -6.55 -4.43 -17.67
C ILE A 166 -7.52 -3.29 -17.99
N THR A 167 -8.61 -3.24 -17.25
CA THR A 167 -9.52 -2.09 -17.21
C THR A 167 -9.58 -1.56 -15.78
N ILE A 168 -9.76 -0.25 -15.63
CA ILE A 168 -9.89 0.40 -14.32
C ILE A 168 -11.25 1.10 -14.21
N ILE A 169 -11.78 1.15 -12.99
CA ILE A 169 -12.94 1.95 -12.60
C ILE A 169 -12.62 2.58 -11.25
N SER A 170 -13.08 3.80 -10.99
CA SER A 170 -13.11 4.34 -9.64
C SER A 170 -14.53 4.39 -9.10
N TYR A 171 -14.68 4.02 -7.85
CA TYR A 171 -15.90 4.24 -7.07
C TYR A 171 -15.73 5.35 -6.02
N GLY A 172 -14.53 5.92 -5.90
CA GLY A 172 -14.22 6.85 -4.81
C GLY A 172 -14.68 6.28 -3.46
N GLU A 173 -15.51 7.03 -2.76
CA GLU A 173 -16.07 6.66 -1.45
C GLU A 173 -17.43 5.93 -1.54
N GLU A 174 -17.99 5.72 -2.73
CA GLU A 174 -19.39 5.29 -2.92
C GLU A 174 -19.64 3.82 -2.58
N ARG A 175 -18.59 3.00 -2.50
CA ARG A 175 -18.68 1.56 -2.20
C ARG A 175 -17.79 1.17 -1.01
N PRO A 176 -18.07 1.70 0.20
CA PRO A 176 -17.28 1.40 1.38
C PRO A 176 -17.35 -0.08 1.73
N LEU A 177 -16.22 -0.66 2.11
CA LEU A 177 -16.16 -2.01 2.67
C LEU A 177 -16.58 -1.99 4.14
N CYS A 178 -16.23 -0.92 4.84
CA CYS A 178 -16.55 -0.68 6.23
C CYS A 178 -17.15 0.72 6.37
N THR A 179 -18.18 0.88 7.21
CA THR A 179 -18.94 2.14 7.35
C THR A 179 -18.75 2.84 8.69
N GLU A 180 -17.86 2.34 9.55
CA GLU A 180 -17.52 2.99 10.81
C GLU A 180 -16.63 4.22 10.58
N HIS A 181 -16.84 5.27 11.38
CA HIS A 181 -16.07 6.51 11.31
C HIS A 181 -14.78 6.43 12.14
N THR A 182 -13.92 5.46 11.82
CA THR A 182 -12.67 5.20 12.54
C THR A 182 -11.50 5.00 11.58
N GLU A 183 -10.27 5.31 12.01
CA GLU A 183 -9.09 5.15 11.14
C GLU A 183 -8.88 3.69 10.71
N THR A 184 -9.20 2.71 11.57
CA THR A 184 -9.15 1.28 11.23
C THR A 184 -10.10 0.93 10.08
N CYS A 185 -11.27 1.56 10.05
CA CYS A 185 -12.26 1.36 9.00
C CYS A 185 -11.88 2.09 7.70
N TRP A 186 -11.44 3.35 7.82
CA TRP A 186 -10.95 4.13 6.68
C TRP A 186 -9.77 3.46 5.99
N ALA A 187 -8.85 2.87 6.76
CA ALA A 187 -7.72 2.13 6.20
C ALA A 187 -8.14 0.95 5.32
N GLN A 188 -9.26 0.28 5.64
CA GLN A 188 -9.82 -0.80 4.82
C GLN A 188 -10.48 -0.27 3.54
N ASN A 189 -11.07 0.92 3.59
CA ASN A 189 -11.74 1.51 2.43
C ASN A 189 -10.77 2.08 1.39
N ARG A 190 -9.59 2.56 1.81
CA ARG A 190 -8.52 3.02 0.92
C ARG A 190 -7.84 1.84 0.23
N ARG A 191 -8.50 1.26 -0.78
CA ARG A 191 -8.04 0.02 -1.44
C ARG A 191 -8.24 0.04 -2.95
N ASP A 192 -7.47 -0.81 -3.63
CA ASP A 192 -7.84 -1.31 -4.96
C ASP A 192 -8.34 -2.75 -4.83
N HIS A 193 -9.50 -3.01 -5.43
CA HIS A 193 -10.13 -4.33 -5.48
C HIS A 193 -9.95 -4.94 -6.87
N PHE A 194 -9.59 -6.23 -6.94
CA PHE A 194 -9.24 -6.92 -8.19
C PHE A 194 -10.27 -7.98 -8.53
N LEU A 195 -10.85 -7.88 -9.72
CA LEU A 195 -11.81 -8.84 -10.24
C LEU A 195 -11.39 -9.32 -11.63
N VAL A 196 -11.79 -10.53 -11.99
CA VAL A 196 -11.46 -11.10 -13.31
C VAL A 196 -12.65 -11.68 -14.01
N LYS A 197 -12.54 -11.79 -15.33
CA LYS A 197 -13.43 -12.61 -16.15
C LYS A 197 -12.65 -13.28 -17.28
N PRO A 198 -13.11 -14.43 -17.79
CA PRO A 198 -12.58 -14.99 -19.03
C PRO A 198 -12.74 -13.99 -20.19
N ARG A 199 -11.77 -14.00 -21.11
CA ARG A 199 -11.80 -13.21 -22.34
C ARG A 199 -12.90 -13.63 -23.31
#